data_AF-A0A8X8BYE9-F1
#
_entry.id   AF-A0A8X8BYE9-F1
#
_cell.length_a   1.000
_cell.length_b   1.000
_cell.length_c   1.000
_cell.angle_alpha   90.00
_cell.angle_beta   90.00
_cell.angle_gamma   90.00
#
_symmetry.space_group_name_H-M   'P 1'
#
loop_
_entity.id
_entity.type
_entity.pdbx_description
1 polymer ?
#
loop_
_entity_poly.entity_id
_entity_poly.type
_entity_poly.pdbx_seq_one_letter_code
_entity_poly.pdbx_strand_id
1 'polypeptide(L)'
;MNPVYKKILVLIHEGKPICESLIIIQYIDEFWKHKAPLFPSDPCERAHARFCADYVDKHLLWARKGERQAAKKSLVESFRALEGELGDKPYFGGESFGLIDIALIPFFSFFYAFETLGRFSMEEECPEIMWHGLRDAQKGKLFQSHVLDGEEVQQGKEGRLRWLRELMGGDEKKWGNNDGSGLAVCGGVVA
;
A
#
# COMPACT_ATOMS: atom_id res chain seq x y z
N MET A 1 16.09 13.14 4.90
CA MET A 1 16.31 12.84 3.45
C MET A 1 16.84 11.43 3.27
N ASN A 2 16.58 10.79 2.12
CA ASN A 2 17.14 9.48 1.73
C ASN A 2 18.39 9.68 0.85
N PRO A 3 19.61 9.62 1.42
CA PRO A 3 20.83 9.87 0.64
C PRO A 3 21.21 8.72 -0.30
N VAL A 4 20.67 7.52 -0.09
CA VAL A 4 21.05 6.30 -0.82
C VAL A 4 20.27 6.19 -2.13
N TYR A 5 18.94 6.09 -2.04
CA TYR A 5 18.11 5.86 -3.22
C TYR A 5 17.55 7.15 -3.83
N LYS A 6 17.62 8.28 -3.12
CA LYS A 6 17.05 9.57 -3.55
C LYS A 6 15.59 9.47 -4.02
N LYS A 7 14.85 8.50 -3.49
CA LYS A 7 13.42 8.28 -3.77
C LYS A 7 12.54 9.05 -2.78
N ILE A 8 11.34 9.37 -3.26
CA ILE A 8 10.23 9.89 -2.44
C ILE A 8 9.72 8.83 -1.45
N LEU A 9 8.87 9.23 -0.48
CA LEU A 9 8.37 8.41 0.65
C LEU A 9 9.43 8.18 1.74
N VAL A 10 9.82 9.27 2.39
CA VAL A 10 10.65 9.25 3.59
C VAL A 10 9.78 9.67 4.76
N LEU A 11 9.73 8.86 5.81
CA LEU A 11 9.15 9.23 7.10
C LEU A 11 10.24 9.90 7.93
N ILE A 12 10.00 11.10 8.48
CA ILE A 12 10.96 11.75 9.38
C ILE A 12 10.40 11.73 10.80
N HIS A 13 10.92 10.91 11.70
CA HIS A 13 10.47 10.90 13.09
C HIS A 13 11.60 11.39 14.01
N GLU A 14 11.34 12.44 14.81
CA GLU A 14 12.34 13.09 15.67
C GLU A 14 13.62 13.50 14.91
N GLY A 15 13.44 14.08 13.71
CA GLY A 15 14.54 14.48 12.83
C GLY A 15 15.28 13.31 12.15
N LYS A 16 14.92 12.05 12.43
CA LYS A 16 15.57 10.86 11.85
C LYS A 16 14.78 10.37 10.63
N PRO A 17 15.41 10.24 9.45
CA PRO A 17 14.74 9.73 8.26
C PRO A 17 14.66 8.19 8.28
N ILE A 18 13.49 7.67 7.95
CA ILE A 18 13.19 6.26 7.71
C ILE A 18 12.69 6.17 6.26
N CYS A 19 13.31 5.28 5.49
CA CYS A 19 13.11 5.18 4.05
C CYS A 19 12.52 3.81 3.69
N GLU A 20 11.99 3.70 2.48
CA GLU A 20 11.31 2.50 1.95
C GLU A 20 9.96 2.21 2.62
N SER A 21 8.92 2.01 1.81
CA SER A 21 7.54 1.99 2.31
C SER A 21 7.26 0.83 3.27
N LEU A 22 7.77 -0.37 2.99
CA LEU A 22 7.59 -1.54 3.88
C LEU A 22 8.36 -1.40 5.19
N ILE A 23 9.54 -0.77 5.16
CA ILE A 23 10.33 -0.47 6.36
C ILE A 23 9.60 0.58 7.21
N ILE A 24 9.02 1.61 6.59
CA ILE A 24 8.20 2.62 7.26
C ILE A 24 6.99 1.97 7.95
N ILE A 25 6.28 1.08 7.27
CA ILE A 25 5.13 0.37 7.85
C ILE A 25 5.55 -0.48 9.05
N GLN A 26 6.66 -1.21 8.93
CA GLN A 26 7.22 -1.98 10.05
C GLN A 26 7.59 -1.08 11.24
N TYR A 27 8.24 0.05 10.98
CA TYR A 27 8.58 1.02 12.02
C TYR A 27 7.34 1.53 12.77
N ILE A 28 6.27 1.84 12.01
CA ILE A 28 5.00 2.30 12.58
C ILE A 28 4.40 1.20 13.48
N ASP A 29 4.37 -0.05 13.01
CA ASP A 29 3.86 -1.17 13.80
C ASP A 29 4.67 -1.39 15.09
N GLU A 30 6.00 -1.32 15.01
CA GLU A 30 6.87 -1.52 16.17
C GLU A 30 6.74 -0.39 17.20
N PHE A 31 6.59 0.87 16.75
CA PHE A 31 6.50 2.03 17.63
C PHE A 31 5.10 2.21 18.25
N TRP A 32 4.03 1.87 17.53
CA TRP A 32 2.64 2.01 17.97
C TRP A 32 1.88 0.68 18.12
N LYS A 33 2.62 -0.37 18.47
CA LYS A 33 2.17 -1.78 18.54
C LYS A 33 0.84 -2.06 19.24
N HIS A 34 0.43 -1.21 20.17
CA HIS A 34 -0.76 -1.41 21.00
C HIS A 34 -2.07 -0.91 20.38
N LYS A 35 -2.04 -0.19 19.25
CA LYS A 35 -3.26 0.38 18.66
C LYS A 35 -3.91 -0.52 17.62
N ALA A 36 -3.12 -1.03 16.67
CA ALA A 36 -3.60 -1.86 15.56
C ALA A 36 -2.40 -2.64 14.99
N PRO A 37 -2.14 -3.87 15.47
CA PRO A 37 -1.01 -4.65 15.00
C PRO A 37 -1.20 -5.06 13.53
N LEU A 38 -0.26 -4.66 12.67
CA LEU A 38 -0.25 -4.96 11.24
C LEU A 38 0.48 -6.28 10.92
N PHE A 39 1.30 -6.76 11.86
CA PHE A 39 2.10 -7.96 11.70
C PHE A 39 1.57 -9.08 12.61
N PRO A 40 1.53 -10.33 12.12
CA PRO A 40 1.29 -11.49 12.95
C PRO A 40 2.29 -11.59 14.11
N SER A 41 1.82 -12.09 15.25
CA SER A 41 2.68 -12.33 16.42
C SER A 41 3.57 -13.56 16.23
N ASP A 42 3.09 -14.58 15.52
CA ASP A 42 3.87 -15.76 15.18
C ASP A 42 5.03 -15.41 14.23
N PRO A 43 6.27 -15.86 14.49
CA PRO A 43 7.42 -15.57 13.63
C PRO A 43 7.31 -16.10 12.21
N CYS A 44 6.72 -17.27 12.00
CA CYS A 44 6.58 -17.89 10.68
C CYS A 44 5.53 -17.13 9.85
N GLU A 45 4.36 -16.85 10.43
CA GLU A 45 3.32 -16.04 9.78
C GLU A 45 3.83 -14.63 9.47
N ARG A 46 4.62 -14.04 10.36
CA ARG A 46 5.23 -12.73 10.13
C ARG A 46 6.25 -12.75 9.00
N ALA A 47 7.04 -13.82 8.87
CA ALA A 47 7.96 -14.00 7.75
C ALA A 47 7.20 -14.17 6.43
N HIS A 48 6.10 -14.92 6.43
CA HIS A 48 5.21 -15.09 5.29
C HIS A 48 4.59 -13.76 4.84
N ALA A 49 4.05 -12.99 5.79
CA ALA A 49 3.50 -11.67 5.50
C ALA A 49 4.52 -10.73 4.83
N ARG A 50 5.78 -10.75 5.30
CA ARG A 50 6.88 -9.97 4.70
C ARG A 50 7.21 -10.46 3.28
N PHE A 51 7.23 -11.77 3.07
CA PHE A 51 7.46 -12.35 1.75
C PHE A 51 6.38 -11.90 0.74
N CYS A 52 5.11 -11.99 1.11
CA CYS A 52 4.00 -11.56 0.26
C CYS A 52 4.00 -10.04 0.01
N ALA A 53 4.35 -9.23 1.02
CA ALA A 53 4.46 -7.78 0.84
C ALA A 53 5.62 -7.38 -0.08
N ASP A 54 6.77 -8.06 0.02
CA ASP A 54 7.89 -7.92 -0.92
C ASP A 54 7.52 -8.38 -2.34
N TYR A 55 6.74 -9.46 -2.46
CA TYR A 55 6.16 -9.90 -3.73
C TYR A 55 5.31 -8.80 -4.36
N VAL A 56 4.39 -8.18 -3.59
CA VAL A 56 3.58 -7.05 -4.04
C VAL A 56 4.46 -5.90 -4.56
N ASP A 57 5.47 -5.49 -3.79
CA ASP A 57 6.35 -4.37 -4.16
C ASP A 57 7.18 -4.67 -5.43
N LYS A 58 7.64 -5.90 -5.60
CA LYS A 58 8.44 -6.32 -6.77
C LYS A 58 7.61 -6.60 -8.01
N HIS A 59 6.42 -7.14 -7.88
CA HIS A 59 5.66 -7.63 -9.05
C HIS A 59 4.64 -6.60 -9.55
N LEU A 60 3.98 -5.86 -8.65
CA LEU A 60 2.96 -4.88 -9.06
C LEU A 60 3.55 -3.51 -9.42
N LEU A 61 4.68 -3.12 -8.81
CA LEU A 61 5.34 -1.84 -9.13
C LEU A 61 6.07 -1.88 -10.49
N TRP A 62 6.56 -3.06 -10.89
CA TRP A 62 7.42 -3.24 -12.06
C TRP A 62 6.67 -3.65 -13.33
N ALA A 63 5.40 -4.07 -13.22
CA ALA A 63 4.51 -4.30 -14.37
C ALA A 63 4.35 -3.07 -15.29
N ARG A 64 4.87 -1.90 -14.90
CA ARG A 64 4.98 -0.69 -15.73
C ARG A 64 6.09 -0.70 -16.78
N LYS A 65 7.06 -1.61 -16.71
CA LYS A 65 8.27 -1.60 -17.54
C LYS A 65 8.35 -2.85 -18.43
N GLY A 66 7.56 -2.89 -19.49
CA GLY A 66 7.63 -3.99 -20.47
C GLY A 66 6.73 -3.75 -21.67
N GLU A 67 6.87 -4.60 -22.69
CA GLU A 67 5.90 -4.64 -23.79
C GLU A 67 4.50 -4.92 -23.24
N ARG A 68 3.51 -4.16 -23.72
CA ARG A 68 2.15 -4.06 -23.16
C ARG A 68 1.52 -5.41 -22.83
N GLN A 69 1.70 -6.43 -23.69
CA GLN A 69 1.11 -7.75 -23.47
C GLN A 69 1.87 -8.62 -22.46
N ALA A 70 3.20 -8.56 -22.44
CA ALA A 70 3.99 -9.24 -21.42
C ALA A 70 3.73 -8.64 -20.03
N ALA A 71 3.64 -7.30 -19.97
CA ALA A 71 3.28 -6.57 -18.77
C ALA A 71 1.88 -6.94 -18.25
N LYS A 72 0.88 -6.99 -19.13
CA LYS A 72 -0.48 -7.44 -18.79
C LYS A 72 -0.46 -8.85 -18.20
N LYS A 73 0.14 -9.81 -18.91
CA LYS A 73 0.18 -11.22 -18.50
C LYS A 73 0.83 -11.36 -17.12
N SER A 74 1.99 -10.72 -16.92
CA SER A 74 2.69 -10.73 -15.64
C SER A 74 1.87 -10.09 -14.52
N LEU A 75 1.14 -9.01 -14.80
CA LEU A 75 0.29 -8.34 -13.82
C LEU A 75 -0.86 -9.25 -13.37
N VAL A 76 -1.58 -9.84 -14.33
CA VAL A 76 -2.70 -10.76 -14.05
C VAL A 76 -2.22 -11.99 -13.29
N GLU A 77 -1.09 -12.60 -13.70
CA GLU A 77 -0.49 -13.73 -12.98
C GLU A 77 -0.13 -13.36 -11.54
N SER A 78 0.33 -12.13 -11.31
CA SER A 78 0.68 -11.66 -9.96
C SER A 78 -0.56 -11.47 -9.08
N PHE A 79 -1.63 -10.89 -9.62
CA PHE A 79 -2.89 -10.76 -8.88
C PHE A 79 -3.55 -12.12 -8.62
N ARG A 80 -3.50 -13.07 -9.56
CA ARG A 80 -4.00 -14.45 -9.34
C ARG A 80 -3.21 -15.20 -8.27
N ALA A 81 -1.90 -14.99 -8.21
CA ALA A 81 -1.10 -15.56 -7.11
C ALA A 81 -1.56 -14.99 -5.76
N LEU A 82 -1.86 -13.69 -5.70
CA LEU A 82 -2.41 -13.04 -4.50
C LEU A 82 -3.85 -13.50 -4.19
N GLU A 83 -4.68 -13.79 -5.19
CA GLU A 83 -5.99 -14.42 -4.95
C GLU A 83 -5.87 -15.78 -4.28
N GLY A 84 -4.94 -16.60 -4.75
CA GLY A 84 -4.67 -17.90 -4.13
C GLY A 84 -4.21 -17.75 -2.68
N GLU A 85 -3.43 -16.71 -2.37
CA GLU A 85 -3.00 -16.40 -1.01
C GLU A 85 -4.14 -15.85 -0.14
N LEU A 86 -5.06 -15.06 -0.71
CA LEU A 86 -6.24 -14.55 -0.01
C LEU A 86 -7.20 -15.70 0.32
N GLY A 87 -7.46 -16.59 -0.64
CA GLY A 87 -8.44 -17.66 -0.50
C GLY A 87 -9.81 -17.12 -0.05
N ASP A 88 -10.41 -17.79 0.93
CA ASP A 88 -11.72 -17.38 1.50
C ASP A 88 -11.60 -16.37 2.66
N LYS A 89 -10.38 -15.89 2.96
CA LYS A 89 -10.15 -14.98 4.09
C LYS A 89 -10.71 -13.58 3.78
N PRO A 90 -11.27 -12.86 4.77
CA PRO A 90 -11.73 -11.49 4.54
C PRO A 90 -10.56 -10.51 4.29
N TYR A 91 -9.41 -10.78 4.90
CA TYR A 91 -8.15 -10.06 4.73
C TYR A 91 -6.98 -11.03 4.53
N PHE A 92 -5.88 -10.56 3.96
CA PHE A 92 -4.66 -11.37 3.88
C PHE A 92 -4.10 -11.70 5.27
N GLY A 93 -4.31 -10.80 6.25
CA GLY A 93 -4.05 -11.04 7.68
C GLY A 93 -5.05 -11.98 8.37
N GLY A 94 -5.96 -12.64 7.64
CA GLY A 94 -6.99 -13.50 8.21
C GLY A 94 -8.25 -12.68 8.54
N GLU A 95 -8.65 -12.67 9.82
CA GLU A 95 -9.82 -11.93 10.30
C GLU A 95 -9.58 -10.42 10.43
N SER A 96 -8.33 -9.99 10.40
CA SER A 96 -7.93 -8.59 10.58
C SER A 96 -7.05 -8.11 9.44
N PHE A 97 -7.19 -6.83 9.14
CA PHE A 97 -6.35 -6.11 8.19
C PHE A 97 -4.87 -6.15 8.62
N GLY A 98 -3.96 -6.47 7.69
CA GLY A 98 -2.54 -6.66 7.98
C GLY A 98 -1.57 -6.11 6.91
N LEU A 99 -0.30 -6.53 7.00
CA LEU A 99 0.80 -6.02 6.17
C LEU A 99 0.58 -6.18 4.66
N ILE A 100 0.01 -7.31 4.22
CA ILE A 100 -0.19 -7.56 2.78
C ILE A 100 -1.30 -6.64 2.26
N ASP A 101 -2.37 -6.49 3.03
CA ASP A 101 -3.50 -5.62 2.70
C ASP A 101 -3.02 -4.15 2.53
N ILE A 102 -2.22 -3.64 3.47
CA ILE A 102 -1.66 -2.27 3.38
C ILE A 102 -0.68 -2.09 2.21
N ALA A 103 0.07 -3.15 1.87
CA ALA A 103 0.97 -3.11 0.72
C ALA A 103 0.18 -3.06 -0.60
N LEU A 104 -0.97 -3.75 -0.65
CA LEU A 104 -1.81 -3.92 -1.83
C LEU A 104 -2.77 -2.75 -2.08
N ILE A 105 -3.37 -2.16 -1.03
CA ILE A 105 -4.39 -1.09 -1.14
C ILE A 105 -4.10 -0.05 -2.23
N PRO A 106 -2.88 0.51 -2.30
CA PRO A 106 -2.57 1.61 -3.22
C PRO A 106 -2.57 1.20 -4.68
N PHE A 107 -2.62 -0.10 -4.98
CA PHE A 107 -2.76 -0.61 -6.34
C PHE A 107 -4.21 -0.61 -6.82
N PHE A 108 -5.22 -0.58 -5.93
CA PHE A 108 -6.63 -0.48 -6.33
C PHE A 108 -6.93 0.81 -7.10
N SER A 109 -6.31 1.94 -6.73
CA SER A 109 -6.43 3.19 -7.49
C SER A 109 -5.83 3.13 -8.89
N PHE A 110 -5.04 2.10 -9.20
CA PHE A 110 -4.49 1.87 -10.54
C PHE A 110 -5.31 0.88 -11.36
N PHE A 111 -6.36 0.26 -10.82
CA PHE A 111 -7.12 -0.77 -11.54
C PHE A 111 -7.71 -0.21 -12.84
N TYR A 112 -8.35 0.96 -12.79
CA TYR A 112 -8.85 1.63 -13.99
C TYR A 112 -7.75 1.83 -15.06
N ALA A 113 -6.56 2.25 -14.62
CA ALA A 113 -5.42 2.41 -15.53
C ALA A 113 -4.93 1.05 -16.08
N PHE A 114 -4.90 0.01 -15.26
CA PHE A 114 -4.54 -1.35 -15.68
C PHE A 114 -5.54 -1.92 -16.68
N GLU A 115 -6.83 -1.76 -16.45
CA GLU A 115 -7.89 -2.24 -17.34
C GLU A 115 -7.86 -1.49 -18.68
N THR A 116 -7.75 -0.17 -18.64
CA THR A 116 -7.70 0.68 -19.85
C THR A 116 -6.43 0.43 -20.66
N LEU A 117 -5.27 0.39 -20.00
CA LEU A 117 -3.99 0.14 -20.67
C LEU A 117 -3.77 -1.34 -20.98
N GLY A 118 -4.40 -2.27 -20.29
CA GLY A 118 -4.26 -3.70 -20.55
C GLY A 118 -5.34 -4.26 -21.48
N ARG A 119 -6.45 -3.53 -21.68
CA ARG A 119 -7.67 -4.02 -22.35
C ARG A 119 -8.11 -5.37 -21.75
N PHE A 120 -8.41 -5.35 -20.45
CA PHE A 120 -8.97 -6.48 -19.71
C PHE A 120 -9.78 -5.97 -18.53
N SER A 121 -10.52 -6.87 -17.87
CA SER A 121 -11.28 -6.59 -16.65
C SER A 121 -10.60 -7.26 -15.46
N MET A 122 -10.31 -6.50 -14.40
CA MET A 122 -9.82 -7.04 -13.14
C MET A 122 -10.90 -7.89 -12.46
N GLU A 123 -12.18 -7.57 -12.63
CA GLU A 123 -13.29 -8.35 -12.08
C GLU A 123 -13.40 -9.73 -12.72
N GLU A 124 -13.13 -9.84 -14.02
CA GLU A 124 -13.15 -11.13 -14.72
C GLU A 124 -11.89 -11.98 -14.43
N GLU A 125 -10.73 -11.32 -14.38
CA GLU A 125 -9.44 -12.01 -14.23
C GLU A 125 -9.11 -12.36 -12.78
N CYS A 126 -9.53 -11.49 -11.83
CA CYS A 126 -9.23 -11.56 -10.41
C CYS A 126 -10.41 -11.05 -9.53
N PRO A 127 -11.57 -11.74 -9.52
CA PRO A 127 -12.77 -11.31 -8.81
C PRO A 127 -12.56 -11.14 -7.30
N GLU A 128 -11.82 -12.01 -6.63
CA GLU A 128 -11.68 -11.97 -5.17
C GLU A 128 -10.82 -10.79 -4.71
N ILE A 129 -9.80 -10.44 -5.51
CA ILE A 129 -9.01 -9.22 -5.28
C ILE A 129 -9.87 -7.98 -5.48
N MET A 130 -10.72 -7.95 -6.51
CA MET A 130 -11.66 -6.85 -6.72
C MET A 130 -12.63 -6.71 -5.54
N TRP A 131 -13.23 -7.81 -5.08
CA TRP A 131 -14.15 -7.81 -3.93
C TRP A 131 -13.45 -7.42 -2.64
N HIS A 132 -12.21 -7.86 -2.42
CA HIS A 132 -11.39 -7.43 -1.30
C HIS A 132 -11.18 -5.91 -1.30
N GLY A 133 -10.78 -5.33 -2.44
CA GLY A 133 -10.67 -3.88 -2.60
C GLY A 133 -11.99 -3.13 -2.37
N LEU A 134 -13.11 -3.68 -2.83
CA LEU A 134 -14.45 -3.12 -2.59
C LEU A 134 -14.91 -3.23 -1.14
N ARG A 135 -14.55 -4.30 -0.41
CA ARG A 135 -14.83 -4.43 1.03
C ARG A 135 -14.12 -3.36 1.84
N ASP A 136 -12.85 -3.10 1.52
CA ASP A 136 -12.09 -1.98 2.08
C ASP A 136 -12.71 -0.64 1.70
N ALA A 137 -13.21 -0.55 0.46
CA ALA A 137 -13.91 0.63 -0.04
C ALA A 137 -15.15 1.00 0.76
N GLN A 138 -15.94 0.00 1.12
CA GLN A 138 -17.25 0.14 1.76
C GLN A 138 -17.13 0.31 3.28
N LYS A 139 -16.14 -0.34 3.92
CA LYS A 139 -15.90 -0.20 5.36
C LYS A 139 -15.19 1.09 5.73
N GLY A 140 -14.42 1.67 4.80
CA GLY A 140 -13.82 2.99 4.95
C GLY A 140 -14.66 4.08 4.29
N LYS A 141 -15.27 4.99 5.07
CA LYS A 141 -15.76 6.30 4.56
C LYS A 141 -14.70 7.06 3.73
N LEU A 142 -13.43 6.69 3.89
CA LEU A 142 -12.24 7.29 3.28
C LEU A 142 -11.95 6.84 1.85
N PHE A 143 -12.33 5.62 1.47
CA PHE A 143 -11.97 5.05 0.16
C PHE A 143 -12.97 5.47 -0.93
N GLN A 144 -14.25 5.60 -0.58
CA GLN A 144 -15.28 6.11 -1.48
C GLN A 144 -15.01 7.51 -2.03
N SER A 145 -14.33 8.38 -1.27
CA SER A 145 -14.12 9.77 -1.67
C SER A 145 -12.90 10.01 -2.55
N HIS A 146 -11.99 9.05 -2.72
CA HIS A 146 -10.66 9.33 -3.32
C HIS A 146 -10.06 8.24 -4.21
N VAL A 147 -10.65 7.05 -4.32
CA VAL A 147 -10.13 5.97 -5.21
C VAL A 147 -10.87 5.89 -6.55
N LEU A 148 -12.11 6.40 -6.61
CA LEU A 148 -12.97 6.31 -7.80
C LEU A 148 -12.87 7.50 -8.76
N ASP A 149 -12.19 8.58 -8.36
CA ASP A 149 -11.93 9.72 -9.24
C ASP A 149 -10.61 9.46 -9.99
N GLY A 150 -10.73 8.86 -11.17
CA GLY A 150 -9.64 8.32 -11.99
C GLY A 150 -8.65 9.33 -12.58
N GLU A 151 -8.36 10.44 -11.89
CA GLU A 151 -7.37 11.43 -12.31
C GLU A 151 -6.14 11.40 -11.39
N GLU A 152 -5.00 11.02 -11.97
CA GLU A 152 -3.63 11.23 -11.48
C GLU A 152 -2.97 10.17 -10.56
N VAL A 153 -2.27 9.26 -11.26
CA VAL A 153 -1.19 8.33 -10.87
C VAL A 153 -0.25 8.75 -9.71
N GLN A 154 -0.05 10.03 -9.43
CA GLN A 154 0.83 10.51 -8.35
C GLN A 154 0.17 10.45 -6.96
N GLN A 155 -1.16 10.52 -6.90
CA GLN A 155 -1.94 10.57 -5.67
C GLN A 155 -2.00 9.23 -4.93
N GLY A 156 -1.84 8.09 -5.61
CA GLY A 156 -1.90 6.76 -4.99
C GLY A 156 -0.81 6.51 -3.93
N LYS A 157 0.39 7.10 -4.08
CA LYS A 157 1.49 6.98 -3.10
C LYS A 157 1.31 7.90 -1.90
N GLU A 158 0.76 9.09 -2.11
CA GLU A 158 0.42 10.02 -1.03
C GLU A 158 -0.83 9.57 -0.27
N GLY A 159 -1.79 8.94 -0.95
CA GLY A 159 -2.95 8.28 -0.37
C GLY A 159 -2.58 7.22 0.66
N ARG A 160 -1.56 6.39 0.36
CA ARG A 160 -1.00 5.39 1.30
C ARG A 160 -0.55 6.03 2.62
N LEU A 161 0.17 7.15 2.55
CA LEU A 161 0.70 7.83 3.74
C LEU A 161 -0.33 8.71 4.46
N ARG A 162 -1.33 9.23 3.75
CA ARG A 162 -2.47 9.94 4.35
C ARG A 162 -3.38 8.97 5.10
N TRP A 163 -3.66 7.80 4.51
CA TRP A 163 -4.41 6.73 5.16
C TRP A 163 -3.71 6.23 6.44
N LEU A 164 -2.39 6.04 6.38
CA LEU A 164 -1.58 5.72 7.56
C LEU A 164 -1.67 6.78 8.67
N ARG A 165 -1.83 8.08 8.33
CA ARG A 165 -2.00 9.14 9.34
C ARG A 165 -3.34 9.04 10.07
N GLU A 166 -4.40 8.74 9.33
CA GLU A 166 -5.76 8.71 9.88
C GLU A 166 -6.07 7.41 10.62
N LEU A 167 -5.59 6.25 10.12
CA LEU A 167 -5.65 4.96 10.84
C LEU A 167 -4.99 5.05 12.22
N MET A 168 -3.90 5.81 12.33
CA MET A 168 -3.13 5.98 13.56
C MET A 168 -3.73 7.03 14.53
N GLY A 169 -4.88 7.61 14.17
CA GLY A 169 -5.75 8.36 15.07
C GLY A 169 -5.67 9.89 14.98
N GLY A 170 -5.31 10.47 13.82
CA GLY A 170 -5.63 11.85 13.43
C GLY A 170 -5.19 13.02 14.33
N ASP A 171 -4.44 12.78 15.40
CA ASP A 171 -4.09 13.77 16.42
C ASP A 171 -2.93 14.66 15.94
N GLU A 172 -3.21 15.68 15.13
CA GLU A 172 -2.23 16.61 14.51
C GLU A 172 -1.16 17.13 15.48
N LYS A 173 -1.48 17.28 16.77
CA LYS A 173 -0.55 17.72 17.82
C LYS A 173 0.59 16.74 18.10
N LYS A 174 0.45 15.47 17.71
CA LYS A 174 1.49 14.43 17.83
C LYS A 174 2.32 14.25 16.56
N TRP A 175 1.88 14.85 15.46
CA TRP A 175 2.54 14.74 14.16
C TRP A 175 3.43 15.94 13.83
N GLY A 176 3.44 16.96 14.71
CA GLY A 176 4.33 18.12 14.69
C GLY A 176 4.13 19.03 13.47
N ASN A 177 4.16 20.33 13.71
CA ASN A 177 3.95 21.32 12.66
C ASN A 177 5.11 21.31 11.66
N ASN A 178 4.89 21.97 10.52
CA ASN A 178 5.85 22.21 9.45
C ASN A 178 7.08 23.07 9.87
N ASP A 179 7.32 23.22 11.18
CA ASP A 179 8.39 24.00 11.80
C ASP A 179 9.69 23.20 12.05
N GLY A 180 9.75 21.95 11.57
CA GLY A 180 10.92 21.09 11.68
C GLY A 180 10.97 20.24 12.96
N SER A 181 9.91 20.26 13.77
CA SER A 181 9.77 19.38 14.95
C SER A 181 8.83 18.19 14.75
N GLY A 182 8.22 18.04 13.56
CA GLY A 182 7.21 17.03 13.22
C GLY A 182 7.53 16.05 12.08
N LEU A 183 6.65 15.06 11.93
CA LEU A 183 6.67 14.04 10.88
C LEU A 183 6.47 14.65 9.48
N ALA A 184 7.58 14.95 8.83
CA ALA A 184 7.58 15.38 7.43
C ALA A 184 7.69 14.18 6.49
N VAL A 185 6.65 13.97 5.66
CA VAL A 185 6.75 13.17 4.44
C VAL A 185 7.25 14.10 3.35
N CYS A 186 8.53 13.98 2.98
CA CYS A 186 9.03 14.69 1.80
C CYS A 186 8.48 14.02 0.53
N GLY A 187 7.31 14.48 0.08
CA GLY A 187 6.87 14.40 -1.32
C GLY A 187 7.57 15.50 -2.13
N GLY A 188 8.90 15.43 -2.22
CA GLY A 188 9.67 16.36 -3.03
C GLY A 188 9.67 15.90 -4.48
N VAL A 189 9.08 16.70 -5.36
CA VAL A 189 9.49 16.78 -6.76
C VAL A 189 10.98 17.06 -6.74
N VAL A 190 11.80 16.09 -7.13
CA VAL A 190 13.19 16.38 -7.49
C VAL A 190 13.10 16.99 -8.89
N ALA A 191 13.04 18.32 -8.93
CA ALA A 191 13.40 19.08 -10.12
C ALA A 191 14.90 18.92 -10.41
#